data_AF-A0A0G1YMU7-F1
#
_entry.id   AF-A0A0G1YMU7-F1
#
_cell.length_a   1.000
_cell.length_b   1.000
_cell.length_c   1.000
_cell.angle_alpha   90.00
_cell.angle_beta   90.00
_cell.angle_gamma   90.00
#
_symmetry.space_group_name_H-M   'P 1'
#
loop_
_entity.id
_entity.type
_entity.pdbx_description
1 polymer ?
#
loop_
_entity_poly.entity_id
_entity_poly.type
_entity_poly.pdbx_seq_one_letter_code
_entity_poly.pdbx_strand_id
1 'polypeptide(L)' 'MDKENTSHEDPVFQEYVAGQKEEILSPFNQWVTGKKLGRPPNPDDCALHYTLHGGAKAYAQKNDRDIEGADL' A
#
# COMPACT_ATOMS: atom_id res chain seq x y z
N MET A 1 -13.53 -11.77 28.95
CA MET A 1 -12.92 -12.46 27.79
C MET A 1 -13.62 -11.85 26.61
N ASP A 2 -13.16 -10.69 26.18
CA ASP A 2 -13.98 -9.77 25.38
C ASP A 2 -13.22 -9.42 24.10
N LYS A 3 -13.58 -10.22 23.09
CA LYS A 3 -13.54 -10.04 21.64
C LYS A 3 -12.49 -9.04 21.13
N GLU A 4 -11.45 -9.61 20.53
CA GLU A 4 -10.58 -8.96 19.54
C GLU A 4 -11.41 -8.04 18.65
N ASN A 5 -11.23 -6.73 18.84
CA ASN A 5 -11.86 -5.74 18.01
C ASN A 5 -11.22 -5.86 16.62
N THR A 6 -11.98 -6.43 15.71
CA THR A 6 -11.64 -6.73 14.33
C THR A 6 -11.03 -5.50 13.65
N SER A 7 -9.73 -5.55 13.34
CA SER A 7 -8.88 -4.42 12.90
C SER A 7 -9.43 -3.61 11.73
N HIS A 8 -10.30 -4.19 10.91
CA HIS A 8 -10.95 -3.53 9.78
C HIS A 8 -11.97 -2.44 10.17
N GLU A 9 -12.46 -2.39 11.42
CA GLU A 9 -13.35 -1.29 11.87
C GLU A 9 -12.61 -0.20 12.65
N ASP A 10 -11.30 -0.36 12.90
CA ASP A 10 -10.47 0.65 13.52
C ASP A 10 -10.27 1.85 12.57
N PRO A 11 -10.76 3.07 12.91
CA PRO A 11 -10.58 4.25 12.09
C PRO A 11 -9.11 4.54 11.75
N VAL A 12 -8.18 4.24 12.67
CA VAL A 12 -6.75 4.45 12.49
C VAL A 12 -6.18 3.47 11.45
N PHE A 13 -6.70 2.24 11.42
CA PHE A 13 -6.35 1.27 10.38
C PHE A 13 -6.93 1.67 9.02
N GLN A 14 -8.17 2.15 8.97
CA GLN A 14 -8.79 2.60 7.73
C GLN A 14 -8.08 3.82 7.12
N GLU A 15 -7.68 4.79 7.94
CA GLU A 15 -6.89 5.95 7.50
C GLU A 15 -5.52 5.51 6.95
N TYR A 16 -4.85 4.58 7.63
CA TYR A 16 -3.59 4.01 7.17
C TYR A 16 -3.73 3.34 5.79
N VAL A 17 -4.75 2.48 5.62
CA VAL A 17 -5.03 1.79 4.36
C VAL A 17 -5.42 2.78 3.25
N ALA A 18 -6.18 3.83 3.56
CA ALA A 18 -6.55 4.86 2.60
C ALA A 18 -5.31 5.60 2.09
N GLY A 19 -4.42 6.04 2.99
CA GLY A 19 -3.18 6.71 2.59
C GLY A 19 -2.23 5.80 1.79
N GLN A 20 -2.18 4.51 2.11
CA GLN A 20 -1.38 3.55 1.34
C GLN A 20 -1.93 3.38 -0.08
N LYS A 21 -3.26 3.34 -0.24
CA LYS A 21 -3.92 3.31 -1.56
C LYS A 21 -3.64 4.58 -2.37
N GLU A 22 -3.62 5.74 -1.75
CA GLU A 22 -3.26 7.00 -2.41
C GLU A 22 -1.80 6.97 -2.90
N GLU A 23 -0.88 6.38 -2.14
CA GLU A 23 0.51 6.22 -2.56
C GLU A 23 0.63 5.26 -3.74
N ILE A 24 -0.01 4.09 -3.68
CA ILE A 24 -0.07 3.10 -4.77
C ILE A 24 -0.60 3.75 -6.06
N LEU A 25 -1.67 4.53 -5.96
CA LEU A 25 -2.33 5.18 -7.09
C LEU A 25 -1.78 6.58 -7.38
N SER A 26 -0.66 6.97 -6.79
CA SER A 26 -0.07 8.28 -7.02
C SER A 26 0.34 8.48 -8.48
N PRO A 27 0.32 9.72 -9.01
CA PRO A 27 0.79 9.99 -10.38
C PRO A 27 2.21 9.49 -10.66
N PHE A 28 3.07 9.48 -9.63
CA PHE A 28 4.42 8.94 -9.71
C PHE A 28 4.41 7.43 -9.93
N ASN A 29 3.69 6.66 -9.10
CA ASN A 29 3.60 5.21 -9.26
C ASN A 29 2.93 4.81 -10.58
N GLN A 30 1.88 5.51 -11.00
CA GLN A 30 1.27 5.30 -12.31
C GLN A 30 2.27 5.55 -13.45
N TRP A 31 3.05 6.64 -13.36
CA TRP A 31 4.05 6.96 -14.39
C TRP A 31 5.17 5.91 -14.44
N VAL A 32 5.78 5.55 -13.31
CA VAL A 32 6.86 4.54 -13.26
C VAL A 32 6.36 3.18 -13.75
N THR A 33 5.20 2.74 -13.27
CA THR A 33 4.60 1.46 -13.67
C THR A 33 4.30 1.44 -15.16
N GLY A 34 3.69 2.51 -15.69
CA GLY A 34 3.42 2.62 -17.12
C GLY A 34 4.67 2.64 -17.99
N LYS A 35 5.74 3.30 -17.52
CA LYS A 35 7.05 3.29 -18.19
C LYS A 35 7.67 1.89 -18.22
N LYS A 36 7.51 1.09 -17.17
CA LYS A 36 8.00 -0.30 -17.14
C LYS A 36 7.17 -1.23 -18.02
N LEU A 37 5.85 -1.05 -18.06
CA LEU A 37 4.94 -1.91 -18.85
C LEU A 37 4.89 -1.54 -20.33
N GLY A 38 5.27 -0.32 -20.71
CA GLY A 38 5.13 0.18 -22.08
C GLY A 38 3.66 0.44 -22.48
N ARG A 39 2.74 0.48 -21.51
CA ARG A 39 1.31 0.77 -21.67
C ARG A 39 0.78 1.51 -20.43
N PRO A 40 -0.38 2.16 -20.49
CA PRO A 40 -1.05 2.65 -19.29
C PRO A 40 -1.28 1.51 -18.28
N PRO A 41 -0.91 1.68 -17.00
CA PRO A 41 -1.15 0.68 -15.96
C PRO A 41 -2.59 0.76 -15.44
N ASN A 42 -3.10 -0.37 -14.97
CA ASN A 42 -4.33 -0.42 -14.17
C ASN A 42 -3.96 -0.36 -12.66
N PRO A 43 -4.95 -0.28 -11.75
CA PRO A 43 -4.69 -0.26 -10.30
C PRO A 43 -3.89 -1.49 -9.81
N ASP A 44 -4.17 -2.68 -10.33
CA ASP A 44 -3.50 -3.91 -9.92
C ASP A 44 -2.03 -3.93 -10.36
N ASP A 45 -1.72 -3.40 -11.54
CA ASP A 45 -0.35 -3.21 -12.02
C ASP A 45 0.43 -2.29 -11.07
N CYS A 46 -0.21 -1.20 -10.60
CA CYS A 46 0.40 -0.25 -9.67
C CYS A 46 0.62 -0.89 -8.30
N ALA A 47 -0.36 -1.65 -7.80
CA ALA A 47 -0.24 -2.37 -6.54
C ALA A 47 0.87 -3.41 -6.58
N LEU A 48 0.95 -4.21 -7.66
CA LEU A 48 2.00 -5.20 -7.85
C LEU A 48 3.38 -4.53 -7.93
N HIS A 49 3.50 -3.45 -8.70
CA HIS A 49 4.75 -2.69 -8.79
C HIS A 49 5.17 -2.14 -7.43
N TYR A 50 4.24 -1.57 -6.69
CA TYR A 50 4.47 -1.03 -5.35
C TYR A 50 5.00 -2.08 -4.38
N THR A 51 4.33 -3.23 -4.27
CA THR A 51 4.75 -4.32 -3.38
C THR A 51 6.10 -4.92 -3.79
N LEU A 52 6.32 -5.17 -5.09
CA LEU A 52 7.59 -5.72 -5.59
C LEU A 52 8.80 -4.82 -5.34
N HIS A 53 8.58 -3.53 -5.12
CA HIS A 53 9.64 -2.56 -4.83
C HIS A 53 9.67 -2.11 -3.37
N GLY A 54 9.04 -2.87 -2.47
CA GLY A 54 9.07 -2.63 -1.03
C GLY A 54 8.31 -1.37 -0.60
N GLY A 55 7.35 -0.92 -1.42
CA GLY A 55 6.52 0.24 -1.12
C GLY A 55 5.74 0.05 0.17
N ALA A 56 5.18 -1.13 0.39
CA ALA A 56 4.39 -1.40 1.59
C ALA A 56 5.26 -1.38 2.86
N LYS A 57 6.45 -1.98 2.79
CA LYS A 57 7.47 -1.84 3.85
C LYS A 57 7.90 -0.39 4.10
N ALA A 58 8.18 0.38 3.04
CA ALA A 58 8.59 1.79 3.19
C ALA A 58 7.47 2.63 3.82
N TYR A 59 6.22 2.36 3.46
CA TYR A 59 5.05 3.03 4.03
C TYR A 59 4.82 2.66 5.49
N ALA A 60 5.00 1.39 5.86
CA ALA A 60 4.96 0.96 7.26
C ALA A 60 6.04 1.68 8.09
N GLN A 61 7.27 1.73 7.58
CA GLN A 61 8.39 2.45 8.24
C GLN A 61 8.11 3.94 8.42
N LYS A 62 7.54 4.61 7.40
CA LYS A 62 7.18 6.04 7.46
C LYS A 62 6.10 6.35 8.50
N ASN A 63 5.25 5.39 8.81
CA ASN A 63 4.11 5.53 9.73
C ASN A 63 4.35 4.83 11.08
N ASP A 64 5.60 4.53 11.42
CA ASP A 64 6.00 3.85 12.67
C ASP A 64 5.21 2.56 12.95
N ARG A 65 4.86 1.82 11.89
CA ARG A 65 4.19 0.52 11.96
C ARG A 65 5.18 -0.63 11.83
N ASP A 66 4.78 -1.78 12.34
CA ASP A 66 5.52 -3.02 12.16
C ASP A 66 5.69 -3.33 10.66
N ILE A 67 6.90 -3.74 10.30
CA ILE A 67 7.31 -4.06 8.94
C ILE A 67 7.24 -5.56 8.67
N GLU A 68 7.04 -6.39 9.70
CA GLU A 68 6.92 -7.83 9.56
C GLU A 68 5.64 -8.17 8.79
N GLY A 69 5.79 -8.80 7.61
CA GLY A 69 4.68 -9.13 6.72
C GLY A 69 4.11 -7.97 5.89
N ALA A 70 4.73 -6.78 5.88
CA ALA A 70 4.19 -5.64 5.13
C ALA A 70 4.09 -5.88 3.61
N ASP A 71 4.95 -6.74 3.05
CA ASP A 71 4.97 -7.07 1.62
C ASP A 71 4.33 -8.44 1.30
N LEU A 72 3.70 -9.13 2.27
CA LEU A 72 3.15 -10.50 2.15
C LEU A 72 1.64 -10.58 2.36
#